data_AF-N0CYR0-F1
#
_entry.id   AF-N0CYR0-F1
#
_cell.length_a   1.000
_cell.length_b   1.000
_cell.length_c   1.000
_cell.angle_alpha   90.00
_cell.angle_beta   90.00
_cell.angle_gamma   90.00
#
_symmetry.space_group_name_H-M   'P 1'
#
loop_
_entity.id
_entity.type
_entity.pdbx_description
1 polymer ?
#
loop_
_entity_poly.entity_id
_entity_poly.type
_entity_poly.pdbx_seq_one_letter_code
_entity_poly.pdbx_strand_id
1 'polypeptide(L)'
;MGFFYLKGQGGPVFDPDINIPNFSLFVYTRQPQTSVNDNTLSYWNRSSRTWYVYTDSFRGGVRGSIPAGHKGDASANFANKISSAYNFNGT
;
A
#
# COMPACT_ATOMS: atom_id res chain seq x y z
N MET A 1 1.47 6.01 6.33
CA MET A 1 0.28 5.23 5.87
C MET A 1 0.63 3.76 5.95
N GLY A 2 -0.18 2.84 6.49
CA GLY A 2 0.23 1.44 6.66
C GLY A 2 -0.29 0.47 5.59
N PHE A 3 0.59 -0.39 5.07
CA PHE A 3 0.30 -1.59 4.29
C PHE A 3 0.67 -2.85 5.07
N PHE A 4 -0.09 -3.93 4.88
CA PHE A 4 -0.03 -5.11 5.73
C PHE A 4 -0.12 -6.38 4.91
N TYR A 5 0.67 -7.38 5.31
CA TYR A 5 0.68 -8.69 4.65
C TYR A 5 -0.55 -9.55 4.95
N LEU A 6 -1.17 -9.41 6.13
CA LEU A 6 -2.33 -10.20 6.54
C LEU A 6 -3.59 -9.33 6.61
N LYS A 7 -4.76 -9.95 6.44
CA LYS A 7 -6.07 -9.31 6.62
C LYS A 7 -6.31 -8.90 8.08
N GLY A 8 -7.08 -7.83 8.28
CA GLY A 8 -7.55 -7.37 9.60
C GLY A 8 -6.48 -6.82 10.56
N GLN A 9 -5.22 -6.68 10.14
CA GLN A 9 -4.11 -6.37 11.05
C GLN A 9 -4.09 -4.92 11.57
N GLY A 10 -3.38 -4.70 12.68
CA GLY A 10 -3.04 -3.39 13.24
C GLY A 10 -1.53 -3.21 13.34
N GLY A 11 -1.02 -1.99 13.09
CA GLY A 11 0.42 -1.69 12.98
C GLY A 11 1.04 -2.06 11.61
N PRO A 12 1.62 -1.09 10.87
CA PRO A 12 2.05 -1.29 9.48
C PRO A 12 3.17 -2.34 9.35
N VAL A 13 3.11 -3.16 8.30
CA VAL A 13 4.27 -3.92 7.79
C VAL A 13 5.13 -2.97 6.96
N PHE A 14 4.51 -2.17 6.10
CA PHE A 14 5.22 -1.10 5.39
C PHE A 14 4.49 0.21 5.64
N ASP A 15 5.23 1.25 6.04
CA ASP A 15 4.66 2.55 6.41
C ASP A 15 5.24 3.68 5.55
N PRO A 16 4.75 3.89 4.32
CA PRO A 16 5.21 5.00 3.52
C PRO A 16 4.72 6.34 4.07
N ASP A 17 5.67 7.25 4.21
CA ASP A 17 5.43 8.68 4.45
C ASP A 17 5.61 9.54 3.18
N ILE A 18 6.17 8.94 2.12
CA ILE A 18 6.41 9.54 0.81
C ILE A 18 5.80 8.69 -0.31
N ASN A 19 5.67 9.27 -1.51
CA ASN A 19 5.28 8.49 -2.67
C ASN A 19 6.30 7.39 -2.95
N ILE A 20 5.79 6.20 -3.27
CA ILE A 20 6.61 5.05 -3.58
C ILE A 20 6.23 4.57 -4.98
N PRO A 21 7.06 4.85 -6.00
CA PRO A 21 6.76 4.50 -7.37
C PRO A 21 6.91 3.01 -7.66
N ASN A 22 7.68 2.26 -6.87
CA ASN A 22 7.87 0.83 -7.09
C ASN A 22 8.15 0.12 -5.77
N PHE A 23 7.20 -0.71 -5.33
CA PHE A 23 7.28 -1.45 -4.08
C PHE A 23 8.33 -2.57 -4.12
N SER A 24 8.75 -3.04 -5.30
CA SER A 24 9.78 -4.09 -5.41
C SER A 24 11.16 -3.65 -4.92
N LEU A 25 11.38 -2.34 -4.80
CA LEU A 25 12.59 -1.75 -4.22
C LEU A 25 12.58 -1.75 -2.69
N PHE A 26 11.48 -2.18 -2.05
CA PHE A 26 11.27 -2.13 -0.62
C PHE A 26 11.05 -3.54 -0.07
N VAL A 27 11.81 -3.87 0.97
CA VAL A 27 11.67 -5.11 1.73
C VAL A 27 11.28 -4.74 3.16
N TYR A 28 10.30 -5.45 3.70
CA TYR A 28 10.02 -5.34 5.13
C TYR A 28 11.16 -5.98 5.93
N THR A 29 11.75 -5.23 6.85
CA THR A 29 12.93 -5.68 7.60
C THR A 29 12.61 -6.52 8.83
N ARG A 30 11.32 -6.67 9.19
CA ARG A 30 10.88 -7.52 10.31
C ARG A 30 10.55 -8.93 9.79
N GLN A 31 11.07 -9.93 10.48
CA GLN A 31 11.05 -11.33 10.04
C GLN A 31 9.63 -11.92 9.96
N PRO A 32 9.32 -12.77 8.95
CA PRO A 32 10.16 -13.07 7.78
C PRO A 32 10.23 -11.87 6.81
N GLN A 33 11.42 -11.62 6.26
CA GLN A 33 11.59 -10.57 5.25
C GLN A 33 10.79 -10.93 4.00
N THR A 34 9.78 -10.13 3.69
CA THR A 34 8.98 -10.27 2.49
C THR A 34 9.02 -8.99 1.66
N SER A 35 8.94 -9.14 0.34
CA SER A 35 8.75 -8.02 -0.56
C SER A 35 7.45 -7.31 -0.21
N VAL A 36 7.43 -5.99 -0.28
CA VAL A 36 6.17 -5.23 -0.13
C VAL A 36 5.31 -5.36 -1.40
N ASN A 37 5.94 -5.61 -2.55
CA ASN A 37 5.27 -5.77 -3.84
C ASN A 37 4.30 -6.95 -3.84
N ASP A 38 3.09 -6.75 -4.36
CA ASP A 38 2.08 -7.80 -4.53
C ASP A 38 1.77 -8.60 -3.26
N ASN A 39 1.96 -7.99 -2.09
CA ASN A 39 1.83 -8.67 -0.81
C ASN A 39 0.89 -7.93 0.15
N THR A 40 0.26 -6.84 -0.29
CA THR A 40 -0.67 -6.10 0.56
C THR A 40 -2.05 -6.78 0.60
N LEU A 41 -2.50 -7.21 1.79
CA LEU A 41 -3.83 -7.76 2.04
C LEU A 41 -4.75 -6.84 2.86
N SER A 42 -4.20 -5.89 3.61
CA SER A 42 -4.98 -4.86 4.30
C SER A 42 -4.18 -3.56 4.42
N TYR A 43 -4.85 -2.48 4.84
CA TYR A 43 -4.25 -1.16 4.96
C TYR A 43 -4.90 -0.30 6.05
N TRP A 44 -4.16 0.74 6.47
CA TRP A 44 -4.64 1.78 7.37
C TRP A 44 -4.01 3.11 7.02
N ASN A 45 -4.81 4.01 6.45
CA ASN A 45 -4.40 5.36 6.16
C ASN A 45 -4.50 6.25 7.40
N ARG A 46 -3.39 6.29 8.15
CA ARG A 46 -3.21 7.21 9.28
C ARG A 46 -2.90 8.65 8.88
N SER A 47 -2.69 8.92 7.59
CA SER A 47 -2.39 10.28 7.13
C SER A 47 -3.66 11.13 7.00
N SER A 48 -3.47 12.45 6.92
CA SER A 48 -4.55 13.42 6.66
C SER A 48 -4.92 13.53 5.17
N ARG A 49 -4.29 12.74 4.28
CA ARG A 49 -4.48 12.80 2.83
C ARG A 49 -5.04 11.49 2.29
N THR A 50 -5.81 11.56 1.20
CA THR A 50 -6.14 10.36 0.42
C THR A 50 -4.89 9.81 -0.24
N TRP A 51 -4.63 8.52 -0.06
CA TRP A 51 -3.62 7.81 -0.80
C TRP A 51 -4.23 7.10 -2.00
N TYR A 52 -3.49 7.04 -3.09
CA TYR A 52 -3.84 6.27 -4.27
C TYR A 52 -2.88 5.09 -4.37
N VAL A 53 -3.44 3.91 -4.62
CA VAL A 53 -2.68 2.67 -4.80
C VAL A 53 -2.91 2.15 -6.21
N TYR A 54 -1.92 1.45 -6.72
CA TYR A 54 -1.89 0.97 -8.09
C TYR A 54 -1.40 -0.47 -8.12
N THR A 55 -1.97 -1.28 -9.02
CA THR A 55 -1.58 -2.69 -9.11
C THR A 55 -0.23 -2.90 -9.78
N ASP A 56 0.24 -1.91 -10.54
CA ASP A 56 1.60 -1.93 -11.09
C ASP A 56 2.45 -0.79 -10.53
N SER A 57 3.74 -0.86 -10.81
CA SER A 57 4.68 0.22 -10.53
C SER A 57 4.35 1.47 -11.36
N PHE A 58 4.87 2.62 -10.92
CA PHE A 58 4.78 3.91 -11.59
C PHE A 58 3.36 4.36 -11.97
N ARG A 59 2.39 4.15 -11.07
CA ARG A 59 0.96 4.45 -11.28
C ARG A 59 0.29 3.61 -12.39
N GLY A 60 0.85 2.46 -12.76
CA GLY A 60 0.27 1.56 -13.74
C GLY A 60 -0.89 0.70 -13.21
N GLY A 61 -1.59 0.02 -14.13
CA GLY A 61 -2.63 -0.94 -13.77
C GLY A 61 -3.90 -0.29 -13.18
N VAL A 62 -4.56 -1.02 -12.27
CA VAL A 62 -5.81 -0.58 -11.64
C VAL A 62 -5.51 0.41 -10.53
N ARG A 63 -6.17 1.57 -10.55
CA ARG A 63 -6.09 2.60 -9.50
C ARG A 63 -7.16 2.40 -8.44
N GLY A 64 -6.76 2.46 -7.17
CA GLY A 64 -7.63 2.53 -6.00
C GLY A 64 -7.36 3.78 -5.18
N SER A 65 -8.32 4.16 -4.32
CA SER A 65 -8.17 5.26 -3.37
C SER A 65 -8.42 4.77 -1.95
N ILE A 66 -7.58 5.23 -1.02
CA ILE A 66 -7.68 4.95 0.41
C ILE A 66 -7.85 6.31 1.10
N PRO A 67 -9.08 6.72 1.43
CA PRO A 67 -9.36 8.00 2.08
C PRO A 67 -8.58 8.17 3.39
N ALA A 68 -8.37 9.43 3.81
CA ALA A 68 -7.77 9.73 5.10
C ALA A 68 -8.54 9.05 6.24
N GLY A 69 -7.81 8.48 7.21
CA GLY A 69 -8.37 7.75 8.35
C GLY A 69 -8.89 6.33 8.04
N HIS A 70 -9.04 5.95 6.77
CA HIS A 70 -9.66 4.68 6.41
C HIS A 70 -8.77 3.47 6.76
N LYS A 71 -9.39 2.42 7.31
CA LYS A 71 -8.78 1.13 7.60
C LYS A 71 -9.67 0.02 7.03
N GLY A 72 -9.06 -0.96 6.39
CA GLY A 72 -9.81 -2.09 5.84
C GLY A 72 -8.93 -3.10 5.10
N ASP A 73 -9.55 -4.21 4.72
CA ASP A 73 -8.92 -5.20 3.86
C ASP A 73 -8.87 -4.71 2.41
N ALA A 74 -7.84 -5.11 1.69
CA ALA A 74 -7.79 -4.92 0.26
C ALA A 74 -8.88 -5.76 -0.42
N SER A 75 -9.61 -5.16 -1.35
CA SER A 75 -10.60 -5.88 -2.15
C SER A 75 -9.91 -6.87 -3.10
N ALA A 76 -10.67 -7.77 -3.73
CA ALA A 76 -10.13 -8.80 -4.63
C ALA A 76 -9.29 -8.25 -5.81
N ASN A 77 -9.52 -7.00 -6.18
CA ASN A 77 -8.76 -6.32 -7.25
C ASN A 77 -7.39 -5.82 -6.79
N PHE A 78 -7.16 -5.68 -5.48
CA PHE A 78 -5.94 -5.09 -4.92
C PHE A 78 -5.18 -6.03 -3.96
N ALA A 79 -5.86 -7.01 -3.36
CA ALA A 79 -5.25 -8.00 -2.48
C ALA A 79 -4.12 -8.73 -3.23
N ASN A 80 -2.91 -8.67 -2.67
CA ASN A 80 -1.68 -9.21 -3.26
C ASN A 80 -1.37 -8.71 -4.68
N LYS A 81 -1.73 -7.45 -4.97
CA LYS A 81 -1.48 -6.83 -6.27
C LYS A 81 -0.94 -5.42 -6.19
N ILE A 82 -0.90 -4.78 -5.02
CA ILE A 82 -0.46 -3.38 -4.93
C ILE A 82 1.06 -3.28 -5.09
N SER A 83 1.49 -2.43 -6.03
CA SER A 83 2.89 -2.26 -6.44
C SER A 83 3.38 -0.81 -6.40
N SER A 84 2.50 0.18 -6.25
CA SER A 84 2.90 1.58 -6.01
C SER A 84 1.84 2.39 -5.25
N ALA A 85 2.26 3.46 -4.58
CA ALA A 85 1.37 4.30 -3.77
C ALA A 85 1.79 5.78 -3.76
N TYR A 86 0.81 6.68 -3.83
CA TYR A 86 1.01 8.13 -3.95
C TYR A 86 0.03 8.92 -3.09
N ASN A 87 0.48 9.98 -2.42
CA ASN A 87 -0.33 10.86 -1.57
C ASN A 87 -0.67 12.22 -2.20
N PHE A 88 -0.30 12.40 -3.48
CA PHE A 88 -0.77 13.48 -4.33
C PHE A 88 -0.97 13.02 -5.76
N ASN A 89 -1.90 13.67 -6.45
CA ASN A 89 -2.34 13.30 -7.80
C ASN A 89 -1.52 14.01 -8.90
N GLY A 90 -0.25 14.30 -8.63
CA GLY A 90 0.65 15.02 -9.54
C GLY A 90 1.09 14.12 -10.70
N THR A 91 0.93 14.67 -11.91
CA THR A 91 1.38 14.16 -13.22
C THR A 91 2.82 13.68 -13.22
#